data_AF-A0A0Q5CJ44-F1
#
_entry.id   AF-A0A0Q5CJ44-F1
#
_cell.length_a   1.000
_cell.length_b   1.000
_cell.length_c   1.000
_cell.angle_alpha   90.00
_cell.angle_beta   90.00
_cell.angle_gamma   90.00
#
_symmetry.space_group_name_H-M   'P 1'
#
loop_
_entity.id
_entity.type
_entity.pdbx_description
1 polymer ?
#
loop_
_entity_poly.entity_id
_entity_poly.type
_entity_poly.pdbx_seq_one_letter_code
_entity_poly.pdbx_strand_id
1 'polypeptide(L)'
;MRPVLPMRLPPRLPPVVRGACAVISQAEAVLPEPVAPAPAADAPLKEVLADQAAAIAATADPATLEAARREARGASLVADLDSVLARCPLDEGALMIDLQPAKEHERARALARRAARCDGSAARLRAYLRADWHPRHAELVDLHARLDAEGDRLMAESRRLA
;
A
#
# COMPACT_ATOMS: atom_id res chain seq x y z
N MET A 1 -19.10 -8.40 -61.24
CA MET A 1 -18.89 -8.64 -59.79
C MET A 1 -19.07 -7.31 -59.07
N ARG A 2 -20.08 -7.19 -58.20
CA ARG A 2 -20.40 -5.93 -57.50
C ARG A 2 -19.43 -5.74 -56.32
N PRO A 3 -18.85 -4.55 -56.10
CA PRO A 3 -18.02 -4.30 -54.94
C PRO A 3 -18.88 -4.25 -53.67
N VAL A 4 -18.49 -5.00 -52.65
CA VAL A 4 -19.06 -4.91 -51.30
C VAL A 4 -18.50 -3.65 -50.66
N LEU A 5 -19.35 -2.66 -50.42
CA LEU A 5 -18.99 -1.47 -49.64
C LEU A 5 -18.76 -1.89 -48.18
N PRO A 6 -17.67 -1.45 -47.52
CA PRO A 6 -17.52 -1.67 -46.09
C PRO A 6 -18.56 -0.84 -45.33
N MET A 7 -19.41 -1.50 -44.56
CA MET A 7 -20.34 -0.85 -43.63
C MET A 7 -19.55 0.01 -42.63
N ARG A 8 -19.71 1.33 -42.71
CA ARG A 8 -19.22 2.25 -41.67
C ARG A 8 -20.19 2.24 -40.50
N LEU A 9 -19.84 1.53 -39.43
CA LEU A 9 -20.47 1.73 -38.12
C LEU A 9 -19.98 3.08 -37.54
N PRO A 10 -20.87 3.96 -37.08
CA PRO A 10 -20.45 5.20 -36.42
C PRO A 10 -19.80 4.88 -35.07
N PRO A 11 -18.65 5.47 -34.73
CA PRO A 11 -18.07 5.30 -33.41
C PRO A 11 -18.92 6.11 -32.42
N ARG A 12 -19.65 5.42 -31.54
CA ARG A 12 -20.27 6.03 -30.38
C ARG A 12 -19.82 5.32 -29.11
N LEU A 13 -18.78 5.86 -28.48
CA LEU A 13 -18.67 5.93 -27.02
C LEU A 13 -17.93 7.24 -26.61
N PRO A 14 -18.35 7.90 -25.51
CA PRO A 14 -17.90 9.22 -25.08
C PRO A 14 -16.45 9.23 -24.54
N PRO A 15 -15.82 10.41 -24.37
CA PRO A 15 -14.45 10.51 -23.88
C PRO A 15 -14.37 10.05 -22.43
N VAL A 16 -14.02 8.78 -22.22
CA VAL A 16 -13.54 8.33 -20.92
C VAL A 16 -12.16 8.96 -20.73
N VAL A 17 -12.13 10.00 -19.90
CA VAL A 17 -11.01 10.51 -19.11
C VAL A 17 -9.73 9.67 -19.28
N ARG A 18 -8.95 9.91 -20.34
CA ARG A 18 -7.55 9.48 -20.43
C ARG A 18 -6.70 10.49 -19.66
N GLY A 19 -6.94 10.54 -18.36
CA GLY A 19 -6.19 11.34 -17.38
C GLY A 19 -5.47 10.46 -16.37
N ALA A 20 -5.10 9.22 -16.74
CA ALA A 20 -4.50 8.26 -15.80
C ALA A 20 -3.18 7.62 -16.28
N CYS A 21 -2.61 8.08 -17.40
CA CYS A 21 -1.27 7.67 -17.83
C CYS A 21 -0.49 8.88 -18.38
N ALA A 22 -0.40 9.97 -17.62
CA ALA A 22 0.65 10.94 -17.83
C ALA A 22 1.72 10.66 -16.76
N VAL A 23 2.67 9.81 -17.11
CA VAL A 23 3.93 9.68 -16.35
C VAL A 23 4.57 11.06 -16.37
N ILE A 24 4.72 11.66 -15.19
CA ILE A 24 5.40 12.94 -15.01
C ILE A 24 6.89 12.71 -15.24
N SER A 25 7.33 12.86 -16.48
CA SER A 25 8.76 13.01 -16.83
C SER A 25 9.20 14.43 -16.50
N GLN A 26 9.36 14.78 -15.22
CA GLN A 26 9.92 16.07 -14.80
C GLN A 26 11.22 15.96 -13.99
N ALA A 27 11.91 14.83 -14.11
CA ALA A 27 13.35 14.80 -13.92
C ALA A 27 13.91 13.89 -15.01
N GLU A 28 14.57 14.46 -16.02
CA GLU A 28 15.60 13.72 -16.75
C GLU A 28 16.74 13.45 -15.76
N ALA A 29 16.50 12.54 -14.82
CA ALA A 29 17.60 11.79 -14.24
C ALA A 29 18.13 10.96 -15.41
N VAL A 30 19.22 11.43 -16.03
CA VAL A 30 20.00 10.65 -16.98
C VAL A 30 20.22 9.29 -16.31
N LEU A 31 19.59 8.25 -16.84
CA LEU A 31 19.81 6.89 -16.37
C LEU A 31 21.33 6.65 -16.46
N PRO A 32 21.97 6.15 -15.39
CA PRO A 32 23.39 5.84 -15.46
C PRO A 32 23.64 4.92 -16.65
N GLU A 33 24.71 5.18 -17.39
CA GLU A 33 25.06 4.33 -18.53
C GLU A 33 25.10 2.87 -18.10
N PRO A 34 24.57 1.94 -18.92
CA PRO A 34 24.50 0.54 -18.55
C PRO A 34 25.91 0.02 -18.27
N VAL A 35 26.15 -0.34 -17.01
CA VAL A 35 27.45 -0.80 -16.51
C VAL A 35 27.85 -2.14 -17.11
N ALA A 36 26.88 -2.89 -17.65
CA ALA A 36 27.11 -4.18 -18.29
C ALA A 36 26.86 -4.10 -19.81
N PRO A 37 27.75 -4.69 -20.64
CA PRO A 37 27.48 -4.85 -22.06
C PRO A 37 26.20 -5.66 -22.26
N ALA A 38 25.45 -5.33 -23.33
CA ALA A 38 24.23 -6.05 -23.66
C ALA A 38 24.53 -7.55 -23.85
N PRO A 39 23.71 -8.45 -23.30
CA PRO A 39 23.92 -9.88 -23.46
C PRO A 39 23.77 -10.28 -24.94
N ALA A 40 24.50 -11.32 -25.35
CA ALA A 40 24.36 -11.87 -26.69
C ALA A 40 22.92 -12.35 -26.92
N ALA A 41 22.38 -12.16 -28.13
CA ALA A 41 20.98 -12.37 -28.45
C ALA A 41 20.45 -13.80 -28.14
N ASP A 42 21.34 -14.80 -28.12
CA ASP A 42 21.00 -16.21 -27.91
C ASP A 42 21.52 -16.79 -26.59
N ALA A 43 21.97 -15.94 -25.65
CA ALA A 43 22.45 -16.41 -24.35
C ALA A 43 21.31 -17.04 -23.53
N PRO A 44 21.53 -18.20 -22.88
CA PRO A 44 20.50 -18.81 -22.04
C PRO A 44 20.21 -17.91 -20.84
N LEU A 45 18.92 -17.74 -20.52
CA LEU A 45 18.44 -16.84 -19.45
C LEU A 45 19.17 -17.02 -18.12
N LYS A 46 19.55 -18.25 -17.78
CA LYS A 46 20.30 -18.55 -16.55
C LYS A 46 21.69 -17.92 -16.52
N GLU A 47 22.40 -17.89 -17.65
CA GLU A 47 23.73 -17.27 -17.76
C GLU A 47 23.60 -15.74 -17.70
N VAL A 48 22.64 -15.17 -18.42
CA VAL A 48 22.36 -13.72 -18.37
C VAL A 48 22.04 -13.27 -16.94
N LEU A 49 21.21 -14.02 -16.21
CA LEU A 49 20.88 -13.70 -14.81
C LEU A 49 22.09 -13.84 -13.87
N ALA A 50 22.96 -14.83 -14.10
CA ALA A 50 24.18 -15.01 -13.31
C ALA A 50 25.17 -13.86 -13.54
N ASP A 51 25.37 -13.46 -14.80
CA ASP A 51 26.27 -12.37 -15.17
C ASP A 51 25.75 -11.02 -14.67
N GLN A 52 24.45 -10.75 -14.77
CA GLN A 52 23.84 -9.55 -14.21
C GLN A 52 23.91 -9.53 -12.68
N ALA A 53 23.68 -10.66 -12.00
CA ALA A 53 23.82 -10.75 -10.55
C ALA A 53 25.28 -10.49 -10.11
N ALA A 54 26.26 -11.01 -10.86
CA ALA A 54 27.67 -10.77 -10.61
C ALA A 54 28.07 -9.31 -10.85
N ALA A 55 27.57 -8.68 -11.93
CA ALA A 55 27.80 -7.27 -12.22
C ALA A 55 27.19 -6.34 -11.15
N ILE A 56 26.00 -6.67 -10.65
CA ILE A 56 25.37 -5.97 -9.52
C ILE A 56 26.19 -6.18 -8.24
N ALA A 57 26.62 -7.40 -7.94
CA ALA A 57 27.43 -7.68 -6.75
C ALA A 57 28.82 -7.01 -6.79
N ALA A 58 29.40 -6.81 -7.97
CA ALA A 58 30.69 -6.13 -8.15
C ALA A 58 30.61 -4.61 -7.92
N THR A 59 29.41 -4.02 -8.01
CA THR A 59 29.21 -2.57 -7.96
C THR A 59 28.39 -2.11 -6.76
N ALA A 60 27.53 -2.97 -6.24
CA ALA A 60 26.65 -2.65 -5.14
C ALA A 60 27.23 -3.16 -3.81
N ASP A 61 27.62 -2.24 -2.93
CA ASP A 61 27.91 -2.54 -1.54
C ASP A 61 26.62 -3.06 -0.86
N PRO A 62 26.62 -4.29 -0.29
CA PRO A 62 25.46 -4.84 0.40
C PRO A 62 24.94 -3.95 1.53
N ALA A 63 25.83 -3.24 2.23
CA ALA A 63 25.42 -2.33 3.30
C ALA A 63 24.65 -1.13 2.74
N THR A 64 25.08 -0.59 1.59
CA THR A 64 24.39 0.49 0.87
C THR A 64 23.00 0.04 0.38
N LEU A 65 22.87 -1.17 -0.18
CA LEU A 65 21.57 -1.72 -0.59
C LEU A 65 20.64 -1.91 0.60
N GLU A 66 21.15 -2.42 1.73
CA GLU A 66 20.36 -2.62 2.94
C GLU A 66 19.93 -1.29 3.57
N ALA A 67 20.80 -0.28 3.54
CA ALA A 67 20.46 1.08 3.95
C ALA A 67 19.35 1.66 3.09
N ALA A 68 19.45 1.54 1.75
CA ALA A 68 18.41 2.00 0.83
C ALA A 68 17.07 1.27 1.04
N ARG A 69 17.09 -0.05 1.30
CA ARG A 69 15.87 -0.80 1.66
C ARG A 69 15.29 -0.34 2.98
N ARG A 70 16.12 -0.07 3.99
CA ARG A 70 15.68 0.44 5.29
C ARG A 70 15.05 1.83 5.14
N GLU A 71 15.63 2.70 4.33
CA GLU A 71 15.10 4.04 4.03
C GLU A 71 13.75 3.97 3.30
N ALA A 72 13.68 3.22 2.21
CA ALA A 72 12.43 3.02 1.46
C ALA A 72 11.34 2.40 2.33
N ARG A 73 11.70 1.41 3.17
CA ARG A 73 10.78 0.82 4.14
C ARG A 73 10.35 1.85 5.18
N GLY A 74 11.25 2.69 5.67
CA GLY A 74 10.94 3.80 6.59
C GLY A 74 9.89 4.75 6.02
N ALA A 75 10.03 5.15 4.75
CA ALA A 75 9.07 6.04 4.10
C ALA A 75 7.67 5.41 3.97
N SER A 76 7.59 4.14 3.52
CA SER A 76 6.33 3.41 3.41
C SER A 76 5.66 3.25 4.77
N LEU A 77 6.46 2.92 5.78
CA LEU A 77 6.00 2.80 7.14
C LEU A 77 5.37 4.13 7.58
N VAL A 78 6.10 5.25 7.50
CA VAL A 78 5.59 6.57 7.97
C VAL A 78 4.25 6.91 7.34
N ALA A 79 4.08 6.65 6.04
CA ALA A 79 2.81 6.87 5.35
C ALA A 79 1.65 6.03 5.95
N ASP A 80 1.90 4.77 6.31
CA ASP A 80 0.90 3.93 6.99
C ASP A 80 0.54 4.48 8.38
N LEU A 81 1.52 4.99 9.12
CA LEU A 81 1.29 5.61 10.44
C LEU A 81 0.47 6.88 10.32
N ASP A 82 0.84 7.80 9.43
CA ASP A 82 0.11 9.04 9.20
C ASP A 82 -1.34 8.76 8.79
N SER A 83 -1.56 7.73 7.97
CA SER A 83 -2.89 7.28 7.60
C SER A 83 -3.71 6.79 8.81
N VAL A 84 -3.09 6.03 9.71
CA VAL A 84 -3.75 5.55 10.94
C VAL A 84 -4.04 6.70 11.90
N LEU A 85 -3.10 7.62 12.11
CA LEU A 85 -3.29 8.77 12.99
C LEU A 85 -4.37 9.72 12.48
N ALA A 86 -4.41 9.99 11.18
CA ALA A 86 -5.41 10.87 10.57
C ALA A 86 -6.85 10.32 10.67
N ARG A 87 -7.01 9.00 10.82
CA ARG A 87 -8.32 8.31 10.87
C ARG A 87 -8.39 7.34 12.03
N CYS A 88 -7.84 7.73 13.17
CA CYS A 88 -7.70 6.86 14.33
C CYS A 88 -9.07 6.51 14.90
N PRO A 89 -9.48 5.23 14.88
CA PRO A 89 -10.78 4.82 15.40
C PRO A 89 -10.86 4.90 16.93
N LEU A 90 -9.74 5.09 17.64
CA LEU A 90 -9.73 5.29 19.09
C LEU A 90 -10.27 6.67 19.47
N ASP A 91 -10.09 7.67 18.60
CA ASP A 91 -10.46 9.07 18.88
C ASP A 91 -11.95 9.36 18.57
N GLU A 92 -12.67 8.40 18.00
CA GLU A 92 -14.09 8.54 17.70
C GLU A 92 -14.93 8.55 18.99
N GLY A 93 -15.55 9.68 19.32
CA GLY A 93 -16.44 9.79 20.48
C GLY A 93 -17.84 9.20 20.25
N ALA A 94 -18.32 9.16 19.01
CA ALA A 94 -19.67 8.74 18.65
C ALA A 94 -19.68 7.49 17.77
N LEU A 95 -20.68 6.62 17.96
CA LEU A 95 -20.94 5.50 17.06
C LEU A 95 -21.68 6.02 15.83
N MET A 96 -21.07 5.84 14.65
CA MET A 96 -21.57 6.38 13.40
C MET A 96 -21.86 5.28 12.38
N ILE A 97 -22.96 5.43 11.66
CA ILE A 97 -23.29 4.66 10.45
C ILE A 97 -23.59 5.66 9.36
N ASP A 98 -22.88 5.54 8.23
CA ASP A 98 -23.10 6.33 7.03
C ASP A 98 -23.09 7.85 7.33
N LEU A 99 -22.13 8.27 8.17
CA LEU A 99 -21.93 9.64 8.67
C LEU A 99 -23.08 10.22 9.52
N GLN A 100 -23.99 9.37 10.01
CA GLN A 100 -25.03 9.74 10.97
C GLN A 100 -24.82 9.01 12.30
N PRO A 101 -25.24 9.59 13.43
CA PRO A 101 -25.27 8.89 14.70
C PRO A 101 -26.09 7.59 14.60
N ALA A 102 -25.52 6.49 15.07
CA ALA A 102 -26.19 5.20 15.06
C ALA A 102 -27.44 5.24 15.95
N LYS A 103 -28.55 4.73 15.41
CA LYS A 103 -29.78 4.53 16.19
C LYS A 103 -29.60 3.37 17.16
N GLU A 104 -30.52 3.25 18.12
CA GLU A 104 -30.44 2.23 19.16
C GLU A 104 -30.35 0.79 18.59
N HIS A 105 -31.21 0.46 17.62
CA HIS A 105 -31.20 -0.84 16.94
C HIS A 105 -29.97 -1.07 16.04
N GLU A 106 -29.18 -0.03 15.78
CA GLU A 106 -27.98 -0.09 14.95
C GLU A 106 -26.69 -0.18 15.77
N ARG A 107 -26.77 -0.04 17.10
CA ARG A 107 -25.60 0.01 18.00
C ARG A 107 -24.68 -1.20 17.81
N ALA A 108 -25.23 -2.41 17.75
CA ALA A 108 -24.45 -3.63 17.53
C ALA A 108 -23.63 -3.56 16.24
N ARG A 109 -24.24 -3.10 15.13
CA ARG A 109 -23.59 -2.92 13.84
C ARG A 109 -22.54 -1.81 13.86
N ALA A 110 -22.83 -0.70 14.52
CA ALA A 110 -21.91 0.42 14.62
C ALA A 110 -20.65 0.05 15.41
N LEU A 111 -20.81 -0.70 16.52
CA LEU A 111 -19.70 -1.26 17.29
C LEU A 111 -18.85 -2.21 16.45
N ALA A 112 -19.46 -3.15 15.73
CA ALA A 112 -18.73 -4.08 14.86
C ALA A 112 -17.95 -3.36 13.75
N ARG A 113 -18.54 -2.31 13.15
CA ARG A 113 -17.85 -1.48 12.15
C ARG A 113 -16.64 -0.75 12.74
N ARG A 114 -16.78 -0.18 13.94
CA ARG A 114 -15.67 0.48 14.62
C ARG A 114 -14.58 -0.52 14.99
N ALA A 115 -14.95 -1.69 15.48
CA ALA A 115 -14.01 -2.76 15.77
C ALA A 115 -13.21 -3.17 14.52
N ALA A 116 -13.88 -3.38 13.38
CA ALA A 116 -13.21 -3.68 12.12
C ALA A 116 -12.25 -2.56 11.66
N ARG A 117 -12.54 -1.29 11.98
CA ARG A 117 -11.60 -0.18 11.75
C ARG A 117 -10.39 -0.24 12.68
N CYS A 118 -10.57 -0.59 13.95
CA CYS A 118 -9.49 -0.83 14.89
C CYS A 118 -8.58 -1.96 14.38
N ASP A 119 -9.16 -3.11 14.04
CA ASP A 119 -8.44 -4.27 13.52
C ASP A 119 -7.68 -3.96 12.22
N GLY A 120 -8.33 -3.25 11.30
CA GLY A 120 -7.70 -2.83 10.04
C GLY A 120 -6.54 -1.85 10.26
N SER A 121 -6.63 -1.00 11.28
CA SER A 121 -5.56 -0.07 11.65
C SER A 121 -4.42 -0.80 12.35
N ALA A 122 -4.71 -1.71 13.28
CA ALA A 122 -3.71 -2.58 13.91
C ALA A 122 -2.98 -3.43 12.85
N ALA A 123 -3.71 -3.99 11.88
CA ALA A 123 -3.14 -4.79 10.79
C ALA A 123 -2.12 -3.99 9.94
N ARG A 124 -2.40 -2.72 9.64
CA ARG A 124 -1.43 -1.82 8.96
C ARG A 124 -0.17 -1.61 9.80
N LEU A 125 -0.32 -1.51 11.13
CA LEU A 125 0.82 -1.32 12.03
C LEU A 125 1.63 -2.60 12.30
N ARG A 126 1.18 -3.80 11.93
CA ARG A 126 1.92 -5.05 12.19
C ARG A 126 3.35 -5.05 11.62
N ALA A 127 3.57 -4.39 10.49
CA ALA A 127 4.89 -4.29 9.88
C ALA A 127 5.93 -3.58 10.77
N TYR A 128 5.46 -2.73 11.68
CA TYR A 128 6.27 -1.98 12.63
C TYR A 128 6.69 -2.76 13.86
N LEU A 129 5.97 -3.83 14.22
CA LEU A 129 6.31 -4.66 15.37
C LEU A 129 7.68 -5.34 15.23
N ARG A 130 8.20 -5.42 13.99
CA ARG A 130 9.54 -5.96 13.67
C ARG A 130 10.53 -4.86 13.25
N ALA A 131 10.18 -3.59 13.40
CA ALA A 131 10.99 -2.45 13.00
C ALA A 131 11.48 -1.69 14.26
N ASP A 132 12.20 -2.40 15.13
CA ASP A 132 12.81 -1.90 16.37
C ASP A 132 13.82 -0.76 16.16
N TRP A 133 14.41 -0.71 14.97
CA TRP A 133 15.28 0.38 14.52
C TRP A 133 14.55 1.73 14.32
N HIS A 134 13.22 1.74 14.21
CA HIS A 134 12.47 2.96 13.99
C HIS A 134 12.39 3.81 15.27
N PRO A 135 12.68 5.13 15.25
CA PRO A 135 12.72 5.96 16.46
C PRO A 135 11.43 5.94 17.29
N ARG A 136 10.28 5.76 16.62
CA ARG A 136 8.95 5.71 17.25
C ARG A 136 8.44 4.29 17.51
N HIS A 137 9.29 3.27 17.45
CA HIS A 137 8.87 1.87 17.53
C HIS A 137 8.00 1.58 18.76
N ALA A 138 8.40 2.06 19.95
CA ALA A 138 7.65 1.86 21.18
C ALA A 138 6.23 2.46 21.11
N GLU A 139 6.07 3.67 20.57
CA GLU A 139 4.76 4.32 20.37
C GLU A 139 3.88 3.51 19.43
N LEU A 140 4.46 2.94 18.38
CA LEU A 140 3.76 2.16 17.37
C LEU A 140 3.28 0.82 17.91
N VAL A 141 4.11 0.17 18.74
CA VAL A 141 3.75 -1.06 19.45
C VAL A 141 2.62 -0.78 20.43
N ASP A 142 2.69 0.31 21.19
CA ASP A 142 1.62 0.73 22.10
C ASP A 142 0.31 1.01 21.36
N LEU A 143 0.37 1.80 20.28
CA LEU A 143 -0.79 2.10 19.44
C LEU A 143 -1.41 0.83 18.84
N HIS A 144 -0.58 -0.09 18.34
CA HIS A 144 -1.04 -1.39 17.86
C HIS A 144 -1.78 -2.15 18.96
N ALA A 145 -1.19 -2.28 20.16
CA ALA A 145 -1.78 -3.00 21.27
C ALA A 145 -3.11 -2.40 21.71
N ARG A 146 -3.21 -1.07 21.77
CA ARG A 146 -4.44 -0.35 22.11
C ARG A 146 -5.53 -0.56 21.05
N LEU A 147 -5.18 -0.52 19.77
CA LEU A 147 -6.12 -0.78 18.67
C LEU A 147 -6.65 -2.22 18.72
N ASP A 148 -5.77 -3.20 18.94
CA ASP A 148 -6.12 -4.62 19.01
C ASP A 148 -7.06 -4.89 20.20
N ALA A 149 -6.70 -4.39 21.39
CA ALA A 149 -7.53 -4.53 22.59
C ALA A 149 -8.90 -3.84 22.46
N GLU A 150 -8.95 -2.66 21.84
CA GLU A 150 -10.20 -1.95 21.62
C GLU A 150 -11.07 -2.66 20.57
N GLY A 151 -10.47 -3.21 19.51
CA GLY A 151 -11.16 -4.05 18.53
C GLY A 151 -11.86 -5.23 19.19
N ASP A 152 -11.13 -5.99 20.01
CA ASP A 152 -11.67 -7.12 20.78
C ASP A 152 -12.80 -6.70 21.71
N ARG A 153 -12.61 -5.61 22.46
CA ARG A 153 -13.62 -5.06 23.38
C ARG A 153 -14.91 -4.70 22.63
N LEU A 154 -14.80 -3.97 21.52
CA LEU A 154 -15.93 -3.53 20.70
C LEU A 154 -16.65 -4.71 20.03
N MET A 155 -15.91 -5.72 19.55
CA MET A 155 -16.50 -6.93 18.98
C MET A 155 -17.23 -7.77 20.04
N ALA A 156 -16.70 -7.84 21.26
CA ALA A 156 -17.37 -8.51 22.37
C ALA A 156 -18.65 -7.75 22.77
N GLU A 157 -18.61 -6.43 22.84
CA GLU A 157 -19.76 -5.59 23.14
C GLU A 157 -20.85 -5.69 22.06
N SER A 158 -20.46 -5.65 20.78
CA SER A 158 -21.36 -5.85 19.64
C SER A 158 -22.12 -7.17 19.74
N ARG A 159 -21.42 -8.28 20.04
CA ARG A 159 -22.00 -9.61 20.17
C ARG A 159 -22.97 -9.76 21.35
N ARG A 160 -22.88 -8.92 22.37
CA ARG A 160 -23.83 -8.91 23.50
C ARG A 160 -25.13 -8.20 23.18
N LEU A 161 -25.14 -7.35 22.15
CA LEU A 161 -26.31 -6.56 21.72
C LEU A 161 -27.04 -7.17 20.52
N ALA A 162 -26.44 -8.17 19.86
CA ALA A 162 -27.00 -8.89 18.71
C ALA A 162 -27.82 -10.10 19.16
#